data_AF-A0A2V5Q3L6-F1
#
_entry.id   AF-A0A2V5Q3L6-F1
#
_cell.length_a   1.000
_cell.length_b   1.000
_cell.length_c   1.000
_cell.angle_alpha   90.00
_cell.angle_beta   90.00
_cell.angle_gamma   90.00
#
_symmetry.space_group_name_H-M   'P 1'
#
loop_
_entity.id
_entity.type
_entity.pdbx_description
1 polymer ?
#
loop_
_entity_poly.entity_id
_entity_poly.type
_entity_poly.pdbx_seq_one_letter_code
_entity_poly.pdbx_strand_id
1 'polypeptide(L)'
;GLDLIKGWLSAVSQSLAQDGALVATFLPSDEDSRRAGWVYPECVNYRPSTLERAAADVNLRFEILDWKHPRQTWALFAAPKFDSTWFENTPLNWNAALERAIQKH
;
A
#
# COMPACT_ATOMS: atom_id res chain seq x y z
N GLY A 1 -7.27 -7.13 14.03
CA GLY A 1 -7.07 -6.30 12.84
C GLY A 1 -5.60 -6.14 12.54
N LEU A 2 -4.90 -5.26 13.28
CA LEU A 2 -3.50 -4.94 12.96
C LEU A 2 -2.54 -6.13 13.09
N ASP A 3 -2.83 -7.04 14.02
CA ASP A 3 -2.16 -8.34 14.17
C ASP A 3 -2.16 -9.15 12.86
N LEU A 4 -3.31 -9.22 12.18
CA LEU A 4 -3.44 -9.90 10.89
C LEU A 4 -2.71 -9.15 9.78
N ILE A 5 -2.80 -7.81 9.75
CA ILE A 5 -2.10 -6.98 8.76
C ILE A 5 -0.58 -7.20 8.88
N LYS A 6 -0.03 -7.17 10.09
CA LYS A 6 1.41 -7.42 10.32
C LYS A 6 1.81 -8.82 9.87
N GLY A 7 1.01 -9.84 10.19
CA GLY A 7 1.25 -11.21 9.71
C GLY A 7 1.25 -11.31 8.18
N TRP A 8 0.28 -10.66 7.52
CA TRP A 8 0.20 -10.61 6.06
C TRP A 8 1.38 -9.88 5.42
N LEU A 9 1.75 -8.70 5.93
CA LEU A 9 2.90 -7.94 5.42
C LEU A 9 4.21 -8.72 5.57
N SER A 10 4.37 -9.47 6.67
CA SER A 10 5.52 -10.35 6.86
C SER A 10 5.60 -11.44 5.79
N ALA A 11 4.49 -12.13 5.52
CA ALA A 11 4.42 -13.17 4.49
C ALA A 11 4.64 -12.60 3.07
N VAL A 12 4.07 -11.44 2.78
CA VAL A 12 4.24 -10.72 1.51
C VAL A 12 5.70 -10.33 1.32
N SER A 13 6.34 -9.72 2.34
CA SER A 13 7.74 -9.32 2.27
C SER A 13 8.67 -10.48 1.93
N GLN A 14 8.40 -11.68 2.47
CA GLN A 14 9.17 -12.89 2.17
C GLN A 14 8.93 -13.47 0.78
N SER A 15 7.81 -13.11 0.14
CA SER A 15 7.37 -13.68 -1.14
C SER A 15 7.58 -12.74 -2.33
N LEU A 16 7.78 -11.44 -2.07
CA LEU A 16 8.02 -10.44 -3.11
C LEU A 16 9.42 -10.59 -3.72
N ALA A 17 9.52 -10.33 -5.03
CA ALA A 17 10.80 -10.04 -5.66
C ALA A 17 11.44 -8.80 -5.02
N GLN A 18 12.76 -8.64 -5.16
CA GLN A 18 13.49 -7.51 -4.56
C GLN A 18 13.03 -6.14 -5.08
N ASP A 19 12.44 -6.12 -6.26
CA ASP A 19 11.84 -5.00 -6.98
C ASP A 19 10.31 -5.16 -7.12
N GLY A 20 9.70 -6.01 -6.30
CA GLY A 20 8.26 -6.23 -6.29
C GLY A 20 7.52 -5.25 -5.38
N ALA A 21 6.20 -5.17 -5.55
CA ALA A 21 5.33 -4.44 -4.65
C ALA A 21 3.95 -5.10 -4.52
N LEU A 22 3.31 -4.84 -3.38
CA LEU A 22 1.90 -5.10 -3.13
C LEU A 22 1.13 -3.79 -3.24
N VAL A 23 0.01 -3.81 -3.95
CA VAL A 23 -0.93 -2.69 -3.99
C VAL A 23 -2.23 -3.15 -3.34
N ALA A 24 -2.68 -2.40 -2.32
CA ALA A 24 -3.87 -2.75 -1.56
C ALA A 24 -4.63 -1.49 -1.16
N THR A 25 -5.93 -1.64 -0.91
CA THR A 25 -6.74 -0.56 -0.35
C THR A 25 -6.87 -0.70 1.16
N PHE A 26 -7.01 0.43 1.86
CA PHE A 26 -7.33 0.47 3.28
C PHE A 26 -8.27 1.64 3.58
N LEU A 27 -8.85 1.65 4.77
CA LEU A 27 -9.68 2.76 5.25
C LEU A 27 -8.82 3.68 6.13
N PRO A 28 -8.45 4.89 5.66
CA PRO A 28 -7.70 5.84 6.47
C PRO A 28 -8.57 6.41 7.58
N SER A 29 -7.97 6.72 8.73
CA SER A 29 -8.61 7.42 9.83
C SER A 29 -7.57 8.13 10.70
N ASP A 30 -8.00 9.12 11.46
CA ASP A 30 -7.19 9.77 12.50
C ASP A 30 -7.00 8.91 13.75
N GLU A 31 -7.65 7.74 13.81
CA GLU A 31 -7.52 6.75 14.88
C GLU A 31 -7.28 5.34 14.36
N ASP A 32 -6.57 4.55 15.16
CA ASP A 32 -6.35 3.13 14.88
C ASP A 32 -7.44 2.27 15.51
N SER A 33 -7.95 1.31 14.73
CA SER A 33 -8.84 0.30 15.29
C SER A 33 -8.14 -0.50 16.38
N ARG A 34 -8.81 -0.65 17.52
CA ARG A 34 -8.34 -1.44 18.67
C ARG A 34 -8.78 -2.91 18.61
N ARG A 35 -9.50 -3.32 17.55
CA ARG A 35 -10.03 -4.68 17.41
C ARG A 35 -8.93 -5.64 16.93
N ALA A 36 -8.78 -6.78 17.61
CA ALA A 36 -7.87 -7.87 17.23
C ALA A 36 -8.56 -8.92 16.35
N GLY A 37 -7.80 -9.72 15.60
CA GLY A 37 -8.34 -10.79 14.75
C GLY A 37 -9.18 -10.30 13.56
N TRP A 38 -9.95 -11.22 12.98
CA TRP A 38 -10.85 -10.97 11.86
C TRP A 38 -12.13 -10.31 12.37
N VAL A 39 -12.47 -9.15 11.80
CA VAL A 39 -13.66 -8.38 12.17
C VAL A 39 -14.61 -8.39 10.98
N TYR A 40 -15.84 -8.83 11.21
CA TYR A 40 -16.89 -8.91 10.22
C TYR A 40 -18.25 -8.81 10.94
N PRO A 41 -19.26 -8.10 10.38
CA PRO A 41 -19.30 -7.46 9.06
C PRO A 41 -18.65 -6.07 9.01
N GLU A 42 -18.17 -5.54 10.14
CA GLU A 42 -17.56 -4.22 10.15
C GLU A 42 -16.14 -4.22 9.56
N CYS A 43 -15.73 -3.05 9.06
CA CYS A 43 -14.34 -2.82 8.65
C CYS A 43 -13.52 -2.19 9.78
N VAL A 44 -12.20 -2.25 9.63
CA VAL A 44 -11.25 -1.57 10.51
C VAL A 44 -10.59 -0.41 9.76
N ASN A 45 -10.33 0.68 10.48
CA ASN A 45 -9.61 1.85 9.97
C ASN A 45 -8.27 1.99 10.69
N TYR A 46 -7.30 2.59 10.01
CA TYR A 46 -5.97 2.85 10.59
C TYR A 46 -5.44 4.20 10.14
N ARG A 47 -4.56 4.76 10.97
CA ARG A 47 -3.72 5.88 10.56
C ARG A 47 -2.75 5.41 9.48
N PRO A 48 -2.49 6.23 8.44
CA PRO A 48 -1.44 5.94 7.48
C PRO A 48 -0.08 5.65 8.14
N SER A 49 0.30 6.44 9.15
CA SER A 49 1.55 6.25 9.90
C SER A 49 1.63 4.92 10.66
N THR A 50 0.50 4.32 11.01
CA THR A 50 0.47 2.98 11.62
C THR A 50 0.77 1.91 10.58
N LEU A 51 0.22 2.03 9.37
CA LEU A 51 0.53 1.10 8.27
C LEU A 51 1.95 1.29 7.74
N GLU A 52 2.44 2.52 7.70
CA GLU A 52 3.83 2.84 7.38
C GLU A 52 4.81 2.13 8.32
N ARG A 53 4.59 2.25 9.64
CA ARG A 53 5.40 1.53 10.64
C ARG A 53 5.30 0.01 10.48
N ALA A 54 4.09 -0.52 10.24
CA ALA A 54 3.90 -1.95 10.04
C ALA A 54 4.61 -2.47 8.77
N ALA A 55 4.70 -1.66 7.72
CA ALA A 55 5.47 -1.97 6.52
C ALA A 55 6.98 -1.91 6.80
N ALA A 56 7.44 -0.87 7.48
CA ALA A 56 8.85 -0.69 7.84
C ALA A 56 9.37 -1.83 8.72
N ASP A 57 8.55 -2.34 9.66
CA ASP A 57 8.85 -3.50 10.51
C ASP A 57 9.25 -4.75 9.70
N VAL A 58 8.83 -4.84 8.43
CA VAL A 58 9.12 -5.96 7.52
C VAL A 58 9.91 -5.53 6.28
N ASN A 59 10.63 -4.41 6.36
CA ASN A 59 11.48 -3.86 5.30
C ASN A 59 10.74 -3.55 3.98
N LEU A 60 9.48 -3.11 4.09
CA LEU A 60 8.70 -2.58 2.99
C LEU A 60 8.55 -1.06 3.14
N ARG A 61 8.62 -0.35 2.02
CA ARG A 61 8.22 1.06 1.93
C ARG A 61 6.70 1.16 1.88
N PHE A 62 6.13 2.24 2.39
CA PHE A 62 4.70 2.53 2.31
C PHE A 62 4.48 3.87 1.61
N GLU A 63 3.63 3.86 0.59
CA GLU A 63 3.26 5.08 -0.16
C GLU A 63 1.76 5.12 -0.38
N ILE A 64 1.13 6.28 -0.16
CA ILE A 64 -0.26 6.50 -0.57
C ILE A 64 -0.27 6.80 -2.06
N LEU A 65 -1.12 6.08 -2.80
CA LEU A 65 -1.34 6.32 -4.21
C LEU A 65 -2.55 7.24 -4.37
N ASP A 66 -2.40 8.29 -5.19
CA ASP A 66 -3.48 9.22 -5.56
C ASP A 66 -4.42 8.58 -6.60
N TRP A 67 -5.00 7.44 -6.25
CA TRP A 67 -5.98 6.72 -7.05
C TRP A 67 -7.36 6.91 -6.46
N LYS A 68 -8.27 7.47 -7.26
CA LYS A 68 -9.65 7.72 -6.82
C LYS A 68 -10.34 6.40 -6.45
N HIS A 69 -10.73 6.27 -5.19
CA HIS A 69 -11.64 5.22 -4.74
C HIS A 69 -12.67 5.83 -3.76
N PRO A 70 -13.97 5.46 -3.83
CA PRO A 70 -15.03 6.23 -3.17
C PRO A 70 -14.94 6.32 -1.64
N ARG A 71 -14.32 5.33 -0.98
CA ARG A 71 -14.31 5.20 0.48
C ARG A 71 -13.00 4.72 1.08
N GLN A 72 -12.06 4.29 0.25
CA GLN A 72 -10.80 3.67 0.67
C GLN A 72 -9.67 4.39 -0.04
N THR A 73 -8.46 4.25 0.48
CA THR A 73 -7.25 4.81 -0.11
C THR A 73 -6.39 3.66 -0.61
N TRP A 74 -5.83 3.83 -1.80
CA TRP A 74 -4.83 2.91 -2.34
C TRP A 74 -3.47 3.18 -1.68
N ALA A 75 -2.79 2.09 -1.32
CA ALA A 75 -1.44 2.13 -0.79
C ALA A 75 -0.57 1.11 -1.51
N LEU A 76 0.69 1.50 -1.69
CA LEU A 76 1.77 0.66 -2.17
C LEU A 76 2.62 0.21 -0.98
N PHE A 77 2.89 -1.08 -0.91
CA PHE A 77 3.86 -1.70 -0.01
C PHE A 77 4.98 -2.28 -0.86
N ALA A 78 6.09 -1.55 -0.97
CA ALA A 78 7.11 -1.83 -1.96
C ALA A 78 8.39 -2.38 -1.35
N ALA A 79 9.01 -3.36 -2.01
CA ALA A 79 10.36 -3.79 -1.67
C ALA A 79 11.36 -2.63 -1.88
N PRO A 80 12.52 -2.63 -1.19
CA PRO A 80 13.43 -1.48 -1.22
C PRO A 80 13.96 -1.10 -2.60
N LYS A 81 14.02 -2.04 -3.57
CA LYS A 81 14.50 -1.77 -4.94
C LYS A 81 13.39 -1.51 -5.94
N PHE A 82 12.12 -1.49 -5.52
CA PHE A 82 11.02 -1.13 -6.41
C PHE A 82 11.19 0.31 -6.87
N ASP A 83 11.12 0.54 -8.18
CA ASP A 83 11.19 1.88 -8.78
C ASP A 83 9.80 2.53 -8.75
N SER A 84 9.62 3.55 -7.91
CA SER A 84 8.42 4.37 -7.78
C SER A 84 8.49 5.69 -8.57
N THR A 85 9.65 6.02 -9.15
CA THR A 85 9.90 7.33 -9.77
C THR A 85 9.00 7.64 -10.96
N TRP A 86 8.51 6.60 -11.63
CA TRP A 86 7.63 6.73 -12.80
C TRP A 86 6.19 7.15 -12.46
N PHE A 87 5.84 7.25 -11.17
CA PHE A 87 4.52 7.75 -10.78
C PHE A 87 4.49 8.67 -9.56
N GLU A 88 5.60 8.82 -8.83
CA GLU A 88 5.69 9.69 -7.64
C GLU A 88 5.17 11.12 -7.87
N ASN A 89 5.22 11.63 -9.10
CA ASN A 89 4.79 12.98 -9.45
C ASN A 89 3.76 13.04 -10.58
N THR A 90 3.10 11.92 -10.88
CA THR A 90 2.14 11.84 -11.98
C THR A 90 0.78 11.40 -11.44
N PRO A 91 -0.31 12.13 -11.75
CA PRO A 91 -1.65 11.63 -11.51
C PRO A 91 -1.78 10.29 -12.25
N LEU A 92 -1.77 9.20 -11.51
CA LEU A 92 -1.87 7.85 -12.06
C LEU A 92 -3.30 7.63 -12.55
N ASN A 93 -3.53 8.03 -13.79
CA ASN A 93 -4.69 7.69 -14.57
C ASN A 93 -4.29 6.66 -15.64
N TRP A 94 -5.27 6.10 -16.37
CA TRP A 94 -5.01 5.14 -17.45
C TRP A 94 -3.95 5.61 -18.46
N ASN A 95 -3.82 6.92 -18.69
CA ASN A 95 -2.88 7.47 -19.66
C ASN A 95 -1.44 7.50 -19.15
N ALA A 96 -1.20 7.56 -17.83
CA ALA A 96 0.16 7.60 -17.28
C ALA A 96 0.99 6.35 -17.66
N ALA A 97 0.35 5.17 -17.69
CA ALA A 97 1.00 3.93 -18.13
C ALA A 97 1.27 3.92 -19.64
N LEU A 98 0.36 4.49 -20.43
CA LEU A 98 0.50 4.60 -21.89
C LEU A 98 1.60 5.59 -22.28
N GLU A 99 1.66 6.76 -21.64
CA GLU A 99 2.69 7.78 -21.85
C GLU A 99 4.10 7.24 -21.58
N ARG A 100 4.27 6.45 -20.51
CA ARG A 100 5.54 5.76 -20.22
C ARG A 100 5.93 4.73 -21.28
N ALA A 101 4.97 3.98 -21.82
CA ALA A 101 5.23 3.00 -22.87
C ALA A 101 5.65 3.69 -24.18
N ILE A 102 5.07 4.85 -24.49
CA ILE A 102 5.39 5.63 -25.68
C ILE A 102 6.78 6.29 -25.55
N GLN A 103 7.17 6.81 -24.39
CA GLN A 103 8.49 7.44 -24.18
C GLN A 103 9.69 6.47 -24.24
N LYS A 104 9.45 5.16 -24.14
CA LYS A 104 10.50 4.13 -24.26
C LYS A 104 10.79 3.71 -25.72
N HIS A 105 10.08 4.27 -26.70
CA HIS A 105 10.25 4.03 -28.13
C HIS A 105 10.62 5.32 -28.87
#